data_AF-A0A2A4TCC2-F1
#
_entry.id   AF-A0A2A4TCC2-F1
#
_cell.length_a   1.000
_cell.length_b   1.000
_cell.length_c   1.000
_cell.angle_alpha   90.00
_cell.angle_beta   90.00
_cell.angle_gamma   90.00
#
_symmetry.space_group_name_H-M   'P 1'
#
loop_
_entity.id
_entity.type
_entity.pdbx_description
1 polymer ?
#
loop_
_entity_poly.entity_id
_entity_poly.type
_entity_poly.pdbx_seq_one_letter_code
_entity_poly.pdbx_strand_id
1 'polypeptide(L)'
;NEDHLFELNKLIKTRNLIVHNSSRADKEYVRKYGIKKMKEGDNIPICKHYLKDSLSLIFYVGSYLLQATQINQTKEKLTTRDFVLNDVMHELVKKEKYTFLKELYNTANSIGLDDMNRKMMIINFCVGLKKQGKSKSHIEKVLIKEDWSVEDPNIALCLAALRDEDEEFYSRLRRLIKNGNLSDEDLVDWEVFSFYRKKTKFREIVKRVIK
;
A
#
# COMPACT_ATOMS: atom_id res chain seq x y z
N ASN A 1 14.63 -9.00 -0.29
CA ASN A 1 14.15 -9.81 0.85
C ASN A 1 15.19 -9.87 1.97
N GLU A 2 16.49 -9.99 1.68
CA GLU A 2 17.55 -10.00 2.71
C GLU A 2 17.66 -8.68 3.51
N ASP A 3 17.49 -7.52 2.86
CA ASP A 3 17.56 -6.22 3.55
C ASP A 3 16.50 -6.05 4.65
N HIS A 4 15.25 -6.46 4.37
CA HIS A 4 14.16 -6.40 5.36
C HIS A 4 14.40 -7.35 6.54
N LEU A 5 14.99 -8.52 6.29
CA LEU A 5 15.35 -9.46 7.35
C LEU A 5 16.50 -8.94 8.21
N PHE A 6 17.49 -8.28 7.60
CA PHE A 6 18.58 -7.61 8.32
C PHE A 6 18.04 -6.53 9.25
N GLU A 7 17.18 -5.64 8.74
CA GLU A 7 16.56 -4.57 9.55
C GLU A 7 15.62 -5.13 10.63
N LEU A 8 14.94 -6.26 10.37
CA LEU A 8 14.05 -6.88 11.36
C LEU A 8 14.85 -7.47 12.51
N ASN A 9 15.95 -8.17 12.21
CA ASN A 9 16.86 -8.70 13.21
C ASN A 9 17.49 -7.58 14.05
N LYS A 10 17.88 -6.48 13.39
CA LYS A 10 18.37 -5.27 14.07
C LYS A 10 17.32 -4.68 15.00
N LEU A 11 16.08 -4.58 14.57
CA LEU A 11 14.96 -4.08 15.38
C LEU A 11 14.72 -4.96 16.61
N ILE A 12 14.64 -6.28 16.43
CA ILE A 12 14.48 -7.24 17.54
C ILE A 12 15.64 -7.12 18.53
N LYS A 13 16.89 -7.08 18.05
CA LYS A 13 18.07 -6.90 18.89
C LYS A 13 18.03 -5.57 19.64
N THR A 14 17.66 -4.49 18.96
CA THR A 14 17.54 -3.16 19.57
C THR A 14 16.50 -3.16 20.69
N ARG A 15 15.30 -3.71 20.45
CA ARG A 15 14.25 -3.86 21.48
C ARG A 15 14.76 -4.65 22.67
N ASN A 16 15.48 -5.74 22.44
CA ASN A 16 16.05 -6.55 23.52
C ASN A 16 17.04 -5.76 24.37
N LEU A 17 17.90 -4.94 23.75
CA LEU A 17 18.86 -4.11 24.49
C LEU A 17 18.18 -2.97 25.26
N ILE A 18 17.10 -2.39 24.73
CA ILE A 18 16.30 -1.40 25.45
C ILE A 18 15.73 -2.00 26.74
N VAL A 19 15.11 -3.17 26.64
CA VAL A 19 14.39 -3.79 27.78
C VAL A 19 15.34 -4.45 28.77
N HIS A 20 16.39 -5.13 28.28
CA HIS A 20 17.20 -6.02 29.11
C HIS A 20 18.64 -5.52 29.34
N ASN A 21 19.08 -4.48 28.63
CA ASN A 21 20.44 -3.93 28.76
C ASN A 21 20.46 -2.41 28.97
N SER A 22 19.38 -1.82 29.51
CA SER A 22 19.25 -0.38 29.76
C SER A 22 19.60 0.49 28.54
N SER A 23 19.22 0.03 27.34
CA SER A 23 19.55 0.67 26.05
C SER A 23 21.05 0.75 25.72
N ARG A 24 21.90 -0.05 26.35
CA ARG A 24 23.35 -0.12 26.06
C ARG A 24 23.65 -1.14 24.96
N ALA A 25 24.55 -0.79 24.05
CA ALA A 25 25.01 -1.66 22.98
C ALA A 25 25.90 -2.78 23.54
N ASP A 26 25.64 -4.02 23.16
CA ASP A 26 26.54 -5.15 23.43
C ASP A 26 27.53 -5.38 22.28
N LYS A 27 28.52 -6.23 22.51
CA LYS A 27 29.55 -6.58 21.50
C LYS A 27 28.96 -7.05 20.17
N GLU A 28 27.85 -7.79 20.21
CA GLU A 28 27.20 -8.30 19.00
C GLU A 28 26.56 -7.16 18.20
N TYR A 29 25.83 -6.27 18.87
CA TYR A 29 25.16 -5.13 18.26
C TYR A 29 26.17 -4.19 17.61
N VAL A 30 27.26 -3.85 18.32
CA VAL A 30 28.32 -3.00 17.78
C VAL A 30 28.91 -3.61 16.50
N ARG A 31 29.17 -4.92 16.51
CA ARG A 31 29.77 -5.62 15.37
C ARG A 31 28.85 -5.67 14.14
N LYS A 32 27.54 -5.92 14.34
CA LYS A 32 26.59 -6.18 13.24
C LYS A 32 25.81 -4.95 12.80
N TYR A 33 25.47 -4.06 13.73
CA TYR A 33 24.51 -2.97 13.54
C TYR A 33 25.05 -1.60 13.97
N GLY A 34 26.23 -1.57 14.58
CA GLY A 34 26.83 -0.37 15.15
C GLY A 34 27.09 0.69 14.09
N ILE A 35 26.83 1.94 14.46
CA ILE A 35 27.25 3.10 13.65
C ILE A 35 28.75 3.35 13.83
N LYS A 36 29.35 4.06 12.87
CA LYS A 36 30.80 4.33 12.87
C LYS A 36 31.25 4.94 14.20
N LYS A 37 32.25 4.31 14.85
CA LYS A 37 32.83 4.66 16.17
C LYS A 37 32.01 4.25 17.42
N MET A 38 30.89 3.53 17.28
CA MET A 38 30.17 2.99 18.43
C MET A 38 31.00 1.92 19.15
N LYS A 39 30.94 1.91 20.48
CA LYS A 39 31.60 0.95 21.36
C LYS A 39 30.59 0.19 22.22
N GLU A 40 31.03 -0.93 22.77
CA GLU A 40 30.25 -1.67 23.76
C GLU A 40 29.99 -0.80 24.99
N GLY A 41 28.77 -0.84 25.51
CA GLY A 41 28.31 -0.03 26.64
C GLY A 41 27.74 1.34 26.26
N ASP A 42 27.96 1.82 25.03
CA ASP A 42 27.38 3.07 24.52
C ASP A 42 25.85 2.96 24.45
N ASN A 43 25.15 4.08 24.63
CA ASN A 43 23.70 4.13 24.43
C ASN A 43 23.35 3.97 22.96
N ILE A 44 22.32 3.17 22.67
CA ILE A 44 21.78 3.00 21.33
C ILE A 44 20.99 4.27 20.97
N PRO A 45 21.34 4.96 19.85
CA PRO A 45 20.63 6.16 19.46
C PRO A 45 19.26 5.80 18.86
N ILE A 46 18.19 6.13 19.58
CA ILE A 46 16.81 5.99 19.10
C ILE A 46 16.33 7.38 18.71
N CYS A 47 16.26 7.63 17.40
CA CYS A 47 15.72 8.87 16.87
C CYS A 47 14.28 8.68 16.35
N LYS A 48 13.58 9.79 16.12
CA LYS A 48 12.22 9.77 15.54
C LYS A 48 12.16 9.02 14.21
N HIS A 49 13.21 9.15 13.40
CA HIS A 49 13.31 8.46 12.11
C HIS A 49 13.38 6.94 12.30
N TYR A 50 14.23 6.46 13.22
CA TYR A 50 14.32 5.04 13.56
C TYR A 50 12.97 4.46 13.99
N LEU A 51 12.23 5.17 14.86
CA LEU A 51 10.90 4.71 15.29
C LEU A 51 9.92 4.60 14.12
N LYS A 52 9.93 5.60 13.23
CA LYS A 52 9.10 5.58 12.02
C LYS A 52 9.46 4.37 11.16
N ASP A 53 10.74 4.15 10.88
CA ASP A 53 11.24 3.06 10.03
C ASP A 53 11.08 1.67 10.67
N SER A 54 11.06 1.61 12.00
CA SER A 54 10.80 0.36 12.73
C SER A 54 9.32 -0.03 12.69
N LEU A 55 8.42 0.93 12.98
CA LEU A 55 6.99 0.72 12.82
C LEU A 55 6.66 0.35 11.38
N SER A 56 7.37 1.01 10.48
CA SER A 56 7.33 0.74 9.07
C SER A 56 7.59 -0.73 8.75
N LEU A 57 8.74 -1.22 9.14
CA LEU A 57 9.14 -2.58 8.89
C LEU A 57 8.18 -3.60 9.52
N ILE A 58 7.74 -3.36 10.76
CA ILE A 58 6.77 -4.23 11.45
C ILE A 58 5.47 -4.33 10.66
N PHE A 59 4.94 -3.19 10.19
CA PHE A 59 3.70 -3.19 9.42
C PHE A 59 3.83 -3.97 8.11
N TYR A 60 4.94 -3.78 7.39
CA TYR A 60 5.23 -4.53 6.17
C TYR A 60 5.36 -6.04 6.44
N VAL A 61 6.21 -6.44 7.37
CA VAL A 61 6.45 -7.86 7.72
C VAL A 61 5.18 -8.51 8.25
N GLY A 62 4.43 -7.82 9.12
CA GLY A 62 3.17 -8.31 9.67
C GLY A 62 2.11 -8.54 8.60
N SER A 63 1.95 -7.60 7.65
CA SER A 63 1.02 -7.73 6.53
C SER A 63 1.40 -8.90 5.62
N TYR A 64 2.70 -9.06 5.35
CA TYR A 64 3.21 -10.19 4.56
C TYR A 64 2.98 -11.53 5.26
N LEU A 65 3.28 -11.63 6.55
CA LEU A 65 3.05 -12.85 7.34
C LEU A 65 1.57 -13.20 7.37
N LEU A 66 0.69 -12.21 7.59
CA LEU A 66 -0.75 -12.41 7.57
C LEU A 66 -1.20 -13.00 6.24
N GLN A 67 -0.78 -12.41 5.12
CA GLN A 67 -1.09 -12.94 3.79
C GLN A 67 -0.54 -14.35 3.56
N ALA A 68 0.72 -14.59 3.94
CA ALA A 68 1.34 -15.91 3.80
C ALA A 68 0.62 -16.97 4.64
N THR A 69 0.20 -16.62 5.86
CA THR A 69 -0.59 -17.53 6.72
C THR A 69 -1.95 -17.83 6.12
N GLN A 70 -2.64 -16.83 5.54
CA GLN A 70 -3.92 -17.05 4.85
C GLN A 70 -3.78 -17.99 3.65
N ILE A 71 -2.75 -17.79 2.82
CA ILE A 71 -2.45 -18.68 1.69
C ILE A 71 -2.18 -20.11 2.16
N ASN A 72 -1.41 -20.28 3.23
CA ASN A 72 -1.04 -21.61 3.73
C ASN A 72 -2.19 -22.34 4.43
N GLN A 73 -3.08 -21.61 5.11
CA GLN A 73 -4.20 -22.19 5.85
C GLN A 73 -5.42 -22.49 4.95
N THR A 74 -5.52 -21.87 3.78
CA THR A 74 -6.65 -22.03 2.87
C THR A 74 -6.28 -22.98 1.73
N LYS A 75 -6.88 -24.19 1.72
CA LYS A 75 -6.72 -25.15 0.60
C LYS A 75 -7.57 -24.78 -0.62
N GLU A 76 -8.53 -23.89 -0.46
CA GLU A 76 -9.39 -23.38 -1.53
C GLU A 76 -8.74 -22.13 -2.15
N LYS A 77 -9.05 -21.86 -3.43
CA LYS A 77 -8.68 -20.58 -4.07
C LYS A 77 -9.22 -19.45 -3.21
N LEU A 78 -8.32 -18.69 -2.57
CA LEU A 78 -8.66 -17.46 -1.87
C LEU A 78 -9.61 -16.66 -2.77
N THR A 79 -10.82 -16.43 -2.30
CA THR A 79 -11.78 -15.64 -3.08
C THR A 79 -11.27 -14.21 -3.13
N THR A 80 -11.79 -13.42 -4.07
CA THR A 80 -11.39 -12.03 -4.33
C THR A 80 -11.48 -11.11 -3.10
N ARG A 81 -12.13 -11.56 -2.01
CA ARG A 81 -12.28 -10.83 -0.74
C ARG A 81 -11.20 -11.09 0.30
N ASP A 82 -10.33 -12.10 0.13
CA ASP A 82 -9.42 -12.55 1.19
C ASP A 82 -7.99 -11.95 1.09
N PHE A 83 -7.79 -10.94 0.24
CA PHE A 83 -6.46 -10.37 -0.01
C PHE A 83 -6.18 -9.14 0.83
N VAL A 84 -5.77 -9.38 2.08
CA VAL A 84 -5.41 -8.34 3.07
C VAL A 84 -4.43 -7.31 2.52
N LEU A 85 -3.54 -7.70 1.61
CA LEU A 85 -2.59 -6.77 1.02
C LEU A 85 -3.27 -5.63 0.22
N ASN A 86 -4.41 -5.87 -0.42
CA ASN A 86 -5.13 -4.81 -1.14
C ASN A 86 -5.69 -3.75 -0.19
N ASP A 87 -6.35 -4.18 0.88
CA ASP A 87 -6.88 -3.29 1.91
C ASP A 87 -5.75 -2.53 2.61
N VAL A 88 -4.66 -3.23 2.93
CA VAL A 88 -3.45 -2.63 3.48
C VAL A 88 -2.88 -1.56 2.54
N MET A 89 -2.79 -1.84 1.23
CA MET A 89 -2.29 -0.85 0.26
C MET A 89 -3.21 0.37 0.15
N HIS A 90 -4.52 0.16 0.14
CA HIS A 90 -5.50 1.26 0.12
C HIS A 90 -5.36 2.13 1.38
N GLU A 91 -5.29 1.51 2.56
CA GLU A 91 -5.10 2.23 3.83
C GLU A 91 -3.77 3.00 3.88
N LEU A 92 -2.70 2.43 3.32
CA LEU A 92 -1.42 3.13 3.19
C LEU A 92 -1.51 4.35 2.28
N VAL A 93 -2.24 4.26 1.17
CA VAL A 93 -2.50 5.40 0.26
C VAL A 93 -3.33 6.48 0.94
N LYS A 94 -4.35 6.07 1.71
CA LYS A 94 -5.22 6.97 2.48
C LYS A 94 -4.44 7.73 3.56
N LYS A 95 -3.51 7.04 4.24
CA LYS A 95 -2.65 7.60 5.30
C LYS A 95 -1.34 8.22 4.77
N GLU A 96 -1.20 8.33 3.44
CA GLU A 96 -0.03 8.91 2.75
C GLU A 96 1.30 8.26 3.14
N LYS A 97 1.27 6.95 3.41
CA LYS A 97 2.43 6.16 3.81
C LYS A 97 3.08 5.49 2.60
N TYR A 98 3.60 6.29 1.68
CA TYR A 98 4.05 5.80 0.37
C TYR A 98 5.31 4.94 0.37
N THR A 99 6.16 5.07 1.39
CA THR A 99 7.41 4.29 1.51
C THR A 99 7.14 2.78 1.46
N PHE A 100 6.02 2.32 2.03
CA PHE A 100 5.61 0.90 2.03
C PHE A 100 4.98 0.43 0.75
N LEU A 101 4.33 1.35 0.06
CA LEU A 101 3.50 1.02 -1.08
C LEU A 101 4.34 0.39 -2.18
N LYS A 102 5.58 0.87 -2.34
CA LYS A 102 6.55 0.29 -3.27
C LYS A 102 6.99 -1.12 -2.87
N GLU A 103 7.27 -1.35 -1.59
CA GLU A 103 7.68 -2.67 -1.10
C GLU A 103 6.56 -3.70 -1.26
N LEU A 104 5.32 -3.34 -0.92
CA LEU A 104 4.16 -4.21 -1.14
C LEU A 104 3.87 -4.46 -2.62
N TYR A 105 4.01 -3.44 -3.47
CA TYR A 105 3.87 -3.58 -4.92
C TYR A 105 4.90 -4.56 -5.50
N ASN A 106 6.16 -4.48 -5.07
CA ASN A 106 7.20 -5.41 -5.53
C ASN A 106 6.89 -6.84 -5.10
N THR A 107 6.36 -7.02 -3.89
CA THR A 107 6.00 -8.33 -3.34
C THR A 107 4.77 -8.94 -4.02
N ALA A 108 3.84 -8.12 -4.51
CA ALA A 108 2.68 -8.57 -5.29
C ALA A 108 3.07 -9.46 -6.48
N ASN A 109 4.20 -9.17 -7.13
CA ASN A 109 4.70 -9.96 -8.27
C ASN A 109 5.32 -11.30 -7.87
N SER A 110 5.64 -11.48 -6.59
CA SER A 110 6.24 -12.71 -6.05
C SER A 110 5.23 -13.67 -5.44
N ILE A 111 4.01 -13.18 -5.17
CA ILE A 111 2.91 -13.97 -4.63
C ILE A 111 1.97 -14.31 -5.80
N GLY A 112 1.50 -15.56 -5.88
CA GLY A 112 0.59 -16.01 -6.93
C GLY A 112 -0.82 -15.43 -6.77
N LEU A 113 -0.97 -14.12 -7.00
CA LEU A 113 -2.24 -13.40 -6.93
C LEU A 113 -3.15 -13.77 -8.11
N ASP A 114 -4.47 -13.79 -7.86
CA ASP A 114 -5.41 -13.74 -8.98
C ASP A 114 -5.34 -12.38 -9.70
N ASP A 115 -5.88 -12.38 -10.91
CA ASP A 115 -5.78 -11.26 -11.83
C ASP A 115 -6.42 -9.97 -11.30
N MET A 116 -7.59 -10.09 -10.66
CA MET A 116 -8.34 -8.97 -10.12
C MET A 116 -7.59 -8.32 -8.96
N ASN A 117 -7.10 -9.13 -8.02
CA ASN A 117 -6.35 -8.63 -6.88
C ASN A 117 -5.03 -7.97 -7.30
N ARG A 118 -4.30 -8.55 -8.25
CA ARG A 118 -3.08 -7.95 -8.79
C ARG A 118 -3.36 -6.57 -9.41
N LYS A 119 -4.41 -6.45 -10.20
CA LYS A 119 -4.83 -5.19 -10.83
C LYS A 119 -5.20 -4.12 -9.81
N MET A 120 -5.91 -4.49 -8.75
CA MET A 120 -6.24 -3.57 -7.66
C MET A 120 -4.99 -3.10 -6.91
N MET A 121 -4.00 -3.97 -6.68
CA MET A 121 -2.72 -3.57 -6.08
C MET A 121 -1.96 -2.58 -6.96
N ILE A 122 -1.96 -2.80 -8.28
CA ILE A 122 -1.36 -1.87 -9.26
C ILE A 122 -2.09 -0.52 -9.23
N ILE A 123 -3.43 -0.52 -9.22
CA ILE A 123 -4.23 0.70 -9.13
C ILE A 123 -3.89 1.47 -7.85
N ASN A 124 -3.91 0.81 -6.69
CA ASN A 124 -3.56 1.43 -5.40
C ASN A 124 -2.15 2.02 -5.42
N PHE A 125 -1.17 1.29 -5.97
CA PHE A 125 0.19 1.81 -6.15
C PHE A 125 0.22 3.07 -7.02
N CYS A 126 -0.48 3.07 -8.16
CA CYS A 126 -0.57 4.21 -9.07
C CYS A 126 -1.29 5.42 -8.44
N VAL A 127 -2.34 5.20 -7.64
CA VAL A 127 -3.00 6.28 -6.86
C VAL A 127 -1.99 6.91 -5.90
N GLY A 128 -1.20 6.09 -5.19
CA GLY A 128 -0.14 6.58 -4.31
C GLY A 128 0.95 7.36 -5.06
N LEU A 129 1.36 6.92 -6.26
CA LEU A 129 2.31 7.67 -7.10
C LEU A 129 1.73 9.03 -7.53
N LYS A 130 0.46 9.07 -7.93
CA LYS A 130 -0.22 10.29 -8.34
C LYS A 130 -0.33 11.30 -7.20
N LYS A 131 -0.69 10.84 -5.99
CA LYS A 131 -0.72 11.71 -4.79
C LYS A 131 0.66 12.27 -4.41
N GLN A 132 1.74 11.55 -4.70
CA GLN A 132 3.11 12.04 -4.53
C GLN A 132 3.54 13.06 -5.61
N GLY A 133 2.66 13.43 -6.55
CA GLY A 133 2.97 14.33 -7.64
C GLY A 133 3.88 13.73 -8.71
N LYS A 134 3.93 12.39 -8.82
CA LYS A 134 4.67 11.75 -9.92
C LYS A 134 3.97 12.05 -11.26
N SER A 135 4.77 12.21 -12.31
CA SER A 135 4.26 12.55 -13.64
C SER A 135 3.33 11.45 -14.18
N LYS A 136 2.39 11.85 -15.04
CA LYS A 136 1.53 10.93 -15.79
C LYS A 136 2.34 9.86 -16.52
N SER A 137 3.48 10.25 -17.13
CA SER A 137 4.40 9.31 -17.79
C SER A 137 5.00 8.26 -16.85
N HIS A 138 5.23 8.58 -15.58
CA HIS A 138 5.72 7.61 -14.60
C HIS A 138 4.63 6.62 -14.22
N ILE A 139 3.39 7.08 -14.07
CA ILE A 139 2.23 6.23 -13.79
C ILE A 139 1.97 5.30 -14.97
N GLU A 140 1.98 5.81 -16.20
CA GLU A 140 1.73 5.00 -17.40
C GLU A 140 2.79 3.90 -17.59
N LYS A 141 4.05 4.15 -17.22
CA LYS A 141 5.11 3.12 -17.22
C LYS A 141 4.80 1.93 -16.31
N VAL A 142 4.01 2.13 -15.26
CA VAL A 142 3.54 1.04 -14.39
C VAL A 142 2.35 0.35 -15.05
N LEU A 143 1.37 1.13 -15.52
CA LEU A 143 0.13 0.60 -16.09
C LEU A 143 0.38 -0.24 -17.35
N ILE A 144 1.28 0.18 -18.25
CA ILE A 144 1.52 -0.53 -19.53
C ILE A 144 2.10 -1.94 -19.38
N LYS A 145 2.58 -2.30 -18.18
CA LYS A 145 3.13 -3.64 -17.90
C LYS A 145 2.06 -4.69 -17.69
N GLU A 146 0.81 -4.27 -17.55
CA GLU A 146 -0.32 -5.12 -17.21
C GLU A 146 -1.33 -5.14 -18.36
N ASP A 147 -1.93 -6.30 -18.63
CA ASP A 147 -3.05 -6.39 -19.57
C ASP A 147 -4.34 -5.98 -18.86
N TRP A 148 -4.97 -4.90 -19.31
CA TRP A 148 -6.21 -4.37 -18.72
C TRP A 148 -7.49 -4.86 -19.40
N SER A 149 -7.42 -5.94 -20.18
CA SER A 149 -8.56 -6.57 -20.85
C SER A 149 -9.69 -7.08 -19.94
N VAL A 150 -9.57 -6.91 -18.62
CA VAL A 150 -10.60 -7.31 -17.66
C VAL A 150 -11.85 -6.46 -17.80
N GLU A 151 -13.00 -7.14 -17.88
CA GLU A 151 -14.32 -6.54 -18.06
C GLU A 151 -14.85 -5.84 -16.80
N ASP A 152 -14.08 -5.77 -15.71
CA ASP A 152 -14.51 -5.15 -14.47
C ASP A 152 -14.71 -3.63 -14.66
N PRO A 153 -15.94 -3.12 -14.51
CA PRO A 153 -16.23 -1.72 -14.75
C PRO A 153 -15.56 -0.77 -13.75
N ASN A 154 -15.29 -1.23 -12.52
CA ASN A 154 -14.64 -0.46 -11.47
C ASN A 154 -13.15 -0.27 -11.78
N ILE A 155 -12.47 -1.30 -12.30
CA ILE A 155 -11.10 -1.17 -12.82
C ILE A 155 -11.06 -0.11 -13.91
N ALA A 156 -11.97 -0.18 -14.88
CA ALA A 156 -11.98 0.78 -15.98
C ALA A 156 -12.25 2.23 -15.50
N LEU A 157 -13.09 2.41 -14.48
CA LEU A 157 -13.29 3.71 -13.83
C LEU A 157 -12.00 4.22 -13.18
N CYS A 158 -11.29 3.37 -12.44
CA CYS A 158 -10.01 3.70 -11.81
C CYS A 158 -8.93 4.07 -12.83
N LEU A 159 -8.86 3.36 -13.96
CA LEU A 159 -7.91 3.67 -15.04
C LEU A 159 -8.18 5.03 -15.67
N ALA A 160 -9.44 5.34 -15.99
CA ALA A 160 -9.82 6.66 -16.51
C ALA A 160 -9.41 7.78 -15.53
N ALA A 161 -9.63 7.55 -14.23
CA ALA A 161 -9.22 8.50 -13.18
C ALA A 161 -7.69 8.70 -13.12
N LEU A 162 -6.91 7.61 -13.22
CA LEU A 162 -5.44 7.65 -13.20
C LEU A 162 -4.86 8.32 -14.45
N ARG A 163 -5.50 8.12 -15.61
CA ARG A 163 -5.10 8.68 -16.91
C ARG A 163 -5.58 10.11 -17.16
N ASP A 164 -6.29 10.73 -16.20
CA ASP A 164 -6.86 12.08 -16.36
C ASP A 164 -7.85 12.17 -17.54
N GLU A 165 -8.57 11.08 -17.81
CA GLU A 165 -9.61 11.00 -18.84
C GLU A 165 -10.95 11.46 -18.24
N ASP A 166 -11.04 12.74 -17.88
CA ASP A 166 -12.14 13.31 -17.07
C ASP A 166 -13.54 12.97 -17.62
N GLU A 167 -13.79 13.13 -18.92
CA GLU A 167 -15.11 12.85 -19.52
C GLU A 167 -15.48 11.36 -19.44
N GLU A 168 -14.53 10.48 -19.71
CA GLU A 168 -14.71 9.04 -19.62
C GLU A 168 -14.95 8.61 -18.17
N PHE A 169 -14.19 9.16 -17.23
CA PHE A 169 -14.36 8.94 -15.80
C PHE A 169 -15.78 9.32 -15.35
N TYR A 170 -16.26 10.53 -15.68
CA TYR A 170 -17.60 10.96 -15.27
C TYR A 170 -18.72 10.15 -15.94
N SER A 171 -18.53 9.73 -17.20
CA SER A 171 -19.48 8.86 -17.90
C SER A 171 -19.62 7.51 -17.18
N ARG A 172 -18.48 6.87 -16.88
CA ARG A 172 -18.43 5.59 -16.15
C ARG A 172 -18.99 5.70 -14.74
N LEU A 173 -18.62 6.75 -14.01
CA LEU A 173 -19.09 6.99 -12.64
C LEU A 173 -20.62 7.04 -12.58
N ARG A 174 -21.26 7.80 -13.48
CA ARG A 174 -22.72 7.88 -13.54
C ARG A 174 -23.37 6.53 -13.81
N ARG A 175 -22.81 5.78 -14.76
CA ARG A 175 -23.34 4.45 -15.13
C ARG A 175 -23.25 3.48 -13.96
N LEU A 176 -22.13 3.45 -13.26
CA LEU A 176 -21.91 2.53 -12.14
C LEU A 176 -22.78 2.85 -10.94
N ILE A 177 -22.91 4.13 -10.61
CA ILE A 177 -23.83 4.58 -9.57
C ILE A 177 -25.27 4.23 -9.94
N LYS A 178 -25.72 4.51 -11.18
CA LYS A 178 -27.09 4.21 -11.64
C LYS A 178 -27.41 2.72 -11.59
N ASN A 179 -26.43 1.87 -11.86
CA ASN A 179 -26.58 0.42 -11.85
C ASN A 179 -26.43 -0.21 -10.45
N GLY A 180 -26.16 0.60 -9.41
CA GLY A 180 -25.94 0.12 -8.05
C GLY A 180 -24.61 -0.62 -7.85
N ASN A 181 -23.64 -0.42 -8.74
CA ASN A 181 -22.31 -1.04 -8.64
C ASN A 181 -21.34 -0.26 -7.73
N LEU A 182 -21.70 0.95 -7.32
CA LEU A 182 -20.96 1.76 -6.36
C LEU A 182 -21.90 2.19 -5.24
N SER A 183 -21.51 1.90 -4.01
CA SER A 183 -22.20 2.35 -2.80
C SER A 183 -21.76 3.77 -2.41
N ASP A 184 -22.51 4.39 -1.51
CA ASP A 184 -22.15 5.68 -0.93
C ASP A 184 -20.81 5.62 -0.18
N GLU A 185 -20.55 4.47 0.46
CA GLU A 185 -19.29 4.18 1.13
C GLU A 185 -18.13 4.15 0.13
N ASP A 186 -18.28 3.49 -1.02
CA ASP A 186 -17.24 3.46 -2.06
C ASP A 186 -16.89 4.87 -2.56
N LEU A 187 -17.90 5.72 -2.75
CA LEU A 187 -17.72 7.10 -3.23
C LEU A 187 -16.93 7.98 -2.24
N VAL A 188 -17.05 7.68 -0.95
CA VAL A 188 -16.34 8.38 0.13
C VAL A 188 -14.97 7.77 0.38
N ASP A 189 -14.86 6.44 0.35
CA ASP A 189 -13.68 5.72 0.82
C ASP A 189 -12.62 5.51 -0.27
N TRP A 190 -13.02 5.27 -1.52
CA TRP A 190 -12.05 4.93 -2.59
C TRP A 190 -11.13 6.09 -2.92
N GLU A 191 -9.85 5.96 -2.60
CA GLU A 191 -8.90 7.06 -2.69
C GLU A 191 -8.61 7.55 -4.10
N VAL A 192 -8.95 6.77 -5.13
CA VAL A 192 -8.93 7.23 -6.52
C VAL A 192 -9.88 8.42 -6.75
N PHE A 193 -10.98 8.52 -6.00
CA PHE A 193 -11.91 9.63 -6.10
C PHE A 193 -11.41 10.90 -5.40
N SER A 194 -10.37 10.81 -4.56
CA SER A 194 -9.82 11.98 -3.87
C SER A 194 -9.40 13.11 -4.84
N PHE A 195 -8.97 12.76 -6.07
CA PHE A 195 -8.63 13.71 -7.13
C PHE A 195 -9.84 14.50 -7.67
N TYR A 196 -11.06 13.98 -7.46
CA TYR A 196 -12.31 14.49 -8.04
C TYR A 196 -13.30 15.02 -6.99
N ARG A 197 -13.23 14.58 -5.72
CA ARG A 197 -14.17 14.95 -4.63
C ARG A 197 -14.37 16.48 -4.46
N LYS A 198 -13.37 17.29 -4.84
CA LYS A 198 -13.44 18.76 -4.79
C LYS A 198 -14.03 19.40 -6.06
N LYS A 199 -14.08 18.68 -7.19
CA LYS A 199 -14.62 19.18 -8.47
C LYS A 199 -16.15 19.26 -8.42
N THR A 200 -16.72 20.35 -8.94
CA THR A 200 -18.18 20.58 -8.94
C THR A 200 -18.95 19.46 -9.63
N LYS A 201 -18.48 19.02 -10.81
CA LYS A 201 -19.10 17.95 -11.61
C LYS A 201 -19.20 16.63 -10.84
N PHE A 202 -18.20 16.28 -10.04
CA PHE A 202 -18.24 15.07 -9.19
C PHE A 202 -19.35 15.19 -8.12
N ARG A 203 -19.39 16.32 -7.39
CA ARG A 203 -20.39 16.55 -6.33
C ARG A 203 -21.81 16.54 -6.86
N GLU A 204 -22.04 17.11 -8.04
CA GLU A 204 -23.35 17.09 -8.69
C GLU A 204 -23.80 15.69 -9.10
N ILE A 205 -22.88 14.86 -9.62
CA ILE A 205 -23.18 13.47 -9.97
C ILE A 205 -23.57 12.68 -8.71
N VAL A 206 -22.77 12.79 -7.65
CA VAL A 206 -22.99 12.06 -6.40
C VAL A 206 -24.29 12.48 -5.72
N LYS A 207 -24.55 13.79 -5.57
CA LYS A 207 -25.79 14.31 -4.94
C LYS A 207 -27.07 13.91 -5.65
N ARG A 208 -27.04 13.69 -6.96
CA ARG A 208 -28.23 13.29 -7.73
C ARG A 208 -28.63 11.86 -7.47
N VAL A 209 -27.78 11.05 -6.84
CA VAL A 209 -28.01 9.62 -6.65
C VAL A 209 -28.02 9.20 -5.18
N ILE A 210 -27.22 9.84 -4.32
CA ILE A 210 -27.37 9.71 -2.87
C ILE A 210 -28.65 10.47 -2.46
N LYS A 211 -29.70 9.72 -2.12
CA LYS A 211 -30.96 10.27 -1.58
C LYS A 211 -30.87 10.45 -0.07
#